data_AF-A0A9P6ANP5-F1
#
_entry.id   AF-A0A9P6ANP5-F1
#
_cell.length_a   1.000
_cell.length_b   1.000
_cell.length_c   1.000
_cell.angle_alpha   90.00
_cell.angle_beta   90.00
_cell.angle_gamma   90.00
#
_symmetry.space_group_name_H-M   'P 1'
#
loop_
_entity.id
_entity.type
_entity.pdbx_description
1 polymer ?
#
loop_
_entity_poly.entity_id
_entity_poly.type
_entity_poly.pdbx_seq_one_letter_code
_entity_poly.pdbx_strand_id
1 'polypeptide(L)' 'VPNLYLDNCGESFIAADGERVKTPGQHFSDTGMMAGVCHHDRVIIWSNMWTPGEQQFYALAIIDFVMAQLPVHWRVGIL' A
#
# COMPACT_ATOMS: atom_id res chain seq x y z
N VAL A 1 -1.65 16.66 -29.44
CA VAL A 1 -0.61 16.64 -28.39
C VAL A 1 0.16 15.34 -28.58
N PRO A 2 1.51 15.34 -28.70
CA PRO A 2 2.24 14.12 -29.04
C PRO A 2 2.15 13.08 -27.92
N ASN A 3 1.81 11.83 -28.27
CA ASN A 3 1.64 10.69 -27.34
C ASN A 3 2.90 10.33 -26.55
N LEU A 4 4.07 10.85 -26.94
CA LEU A 4 5.36 10.52 -26.32
C LEU A 4 5.38 10.74 -24.80
N TYR A 5 4.67 11.77 -24.30
CA TYR A 5 4.58 12.03 -22.87
C TYR A 5 3.62 11.07 -22.15
N LEU A 6 2.56 10.60 -22.82
CA LEU A 6 1.63 9.61 -22.27
C LEU A 6 2.26 8.23 -22.24
N ASP A 7 2.95 7.84 -23.31
CA ASP A 7 3.66 6.56 -23.41
C ASP A 7 4.78 6.48 -22.36
N ASN A 8 5.58 7.55 -22.22
CA ASN A 8 6.62 7.60 -21.20
C ASN A 8 6.07 7.60 -19.76
N CYS A 9 4.87 8.16 -19.54
CA CYS A 9 4.21 8.12 -18.23
C CYS A 9 3.67 6.70 -17.92
N GLY A 10 3.12 6.00 -18.93
CA GLY A 10 2.68 4.61 -18.80
C GLY A 10 3.84 3.65 -18.55
N GLU A 11 4.98 3.83 -19.22
CA GLU A 11 6.17 2.99 -18.98
C GLU A 11 6.88 3.30 -17.66
N SER A 12 6.76 4.53 -17.15
CA SER A 12 7.32 4.91 -15.85
C SER A 12 6.48 4.37 -14.68
N PHE A 13 5.20 4.05 -14.92
CA PHE A 13 4.30 3.48 -13.91
C PHE A 13 4.44 1.95 -13.87
N ILE A 14 5.64 1.49 -13.51
CA ILE A 14 5.85 0.08 -13.18
C ILE A 14 5.31 -0.13 -11.77
N ALA A 15 4.01 -0.38 -11.66
CA ALA A 15 3.41 -0.94 -10.45
C ALA A 15 4.21 -2.20 -10.04
N ALA A 16 4.26 -2.49 -8.74
CA ALA A 16 4.97 -3.65 -8.23
C ALA A 16 4.37 -4.95 -8.81
N ASP A 17 4.94 -5.40 -9.92
CA ASP A 17 4.61 -6.65 -10.59
C ASP A 17 5.03 -7.79 -9.67
N GLY A 18 4.05 -8.48 -9.08
CA GLY A 18 4.28 -9.61 -8.18
C GLY A 18 4.98 -10.79 -8.84
N GLU A 19 5.01 -10.84 -10.18
CA GLU A 19 5.68 -11.88 -10.96
C GLU A 19 7.16 -11.52 -11.22
N ARG A 20 7.51 -10.23 -11.18
CA ARG A 20 8.88 -9.75 -11.38
C ARG A 20 9.55 -9.50 -10.05
N VAL A 21 10.25 -10.53 -9.59
CA VAL A 21 11.15 -10.50 -8.43
C VAL A 21 12.22 -9.41 -8.64
N LYS A 22 11.99 -8.20 -8.11
CA LYS A 22 12.96 -7.08 -8.18
C LYS A 22 14.21 -7.30 -7.32
N THR A 23 14.13 -8.22 -6.36
CA THR A 23 15.24 -8.68 -5.52
C THR A 23 14.98 -10.14 -5.17
N PRO A 24 15.93 -11.08 -5.33
CA PRO A 24 15.74 -12.45 -4.87
C PRO A 24 15.37 -12.43 -3.37
N GLY A 25 14.17 -12.93 -3.04
CA GLY A 25 13.56 -12.88 -1.70
C GLY A 25 14.26 -13.76 -0.65
N GLN A 26 15.55 -14.03 -0.80
CA GLN A 26 16.32 -14.93 0.07
C GLN A 26 16.94 -14.25 1.29
N HIS A 27 16.77 -12.94 1.48
CA HIS A 27 17.38 -12.23 2.62
C HIS A 27 16.41 -11.50 3.54
N PHE A 28 15.20 -11.18 3.10
CA PHE A 28 14.23 -10.45 3.92
C PHE A 28 12.86 -11.13 3.83
N SER A 29 12.30 -11.48 4.98
CA SER A 29 10.92 -12.02 5.07
C SER A 29 9.88 -10.96 4.75
N ASP A 30 10.24 -9.69 4.92
CA ASP A 30 9.39 -8.55 4.62
C ASP A 30 9.81 -7.99 3.25
N THR A 31 8.86 -7.97 2.31
CA THR A 31 9.00 -7.41 0.96
C THR A 31 8.66 -5.92 0.92
N GLY A 32 8.09 -5.38 1.99
CA GLY A 32 7.86 -3.95 2.18
C GLY A 32 7.03 -3.62 3.43
N MET A 33 6.63 -2.35 3.55
CA MET A 33 5.80 -1.86 4.65
C MET A 33 4.60 -1.09 4.09
N MET A 34 3.41 -1.32 4.65
CA MET A 34 2.23 -0.48 4.43
C MET A 34 1.85 0.19 5.74
N ALA A 35 1.54 1.48 5.71
CA ALA A 35 1.17 2.25 6.89
C ALA A 35 -0.13 3.03 6.69
N GLY A 36 -0.96 3.03 7.74
CA GLY A 36 -2.06 3.98 7.89
C GLY A 36 -1.52 5.25 8.54
N VAL A 37 -1.56 6.36 7.81
CA VAL A 37 -1.09 7.67 8.27
C VAL A 37 -2.27 8.62 8.50
N CYS A 38 -2.11 9.53 9.45
CA CYS A 38 -3.04 10.65 9.57
C CYS A 38 -2.78 11.71 8.49
N HIS A 39 -3.67 12.70 8.40
CA HIS A 39 -3.51 13.86 7.50
C HIS A 39 -2.19 14.65 7.72
N HIS A 40 -1.54 14.52 8.88
CA HIS A 40 -0.25 15.16 9.18
C HIS A 40 0.95 14.26 8.90
N ASP A 41 0.76 13.17 8.13
CA ASP A 41 1.80 12.21 7.77
C ASP A 41 2.45 11.50 8.98
N ARG A 42 1.69 11.39 10.08
CA ARG A 42 2.12 10.59 11.25
C ARG A 42 1.54 9.20 11.16
N VAL A 43 2.40 8.20 11.32
CA VAL A 43 2.02 6.79 11.37
C VAL A 43 1.10 6.53 12.56
N ILE A 44 -0.08 5.98 12.29
CA ILE A 44 -1.02 5.48 13.29
C ILE A 44 -0.79 3.99 13.51
N ILE A 45 -0.65 3.24 12.40
CA ILE A 45 -0.40 1.80 12.37
C ILE A 45 0.39 1.45 11.11
N TRP A 46 1.14 0.36 11.16
CA TRP A 46 1.85 -0.22 10.03
C TRP A 46 1.74 -1.74 10.02
N SER A 47 1.95 -2.34 8.85
CA SER A 47 1.92 -3.78 8.62
C SER A 47 3.12 -4.18 7.77
N ASN A 48 3.74 -5.31 8.14
CA ASN A 48 4.76 -5.97 7.35
C ASN A 48 4.13 -6.64 6.14
N MET A 49 4.58 -6.26 4.96
CA MET A 49 4.25 -6.97 3.73
C MET A 49 5.22 -8.14 3.58
N TRP A 50 4.70 -9.35 3.57
CA TRP A 50 5.49 -10.59 3.46
C TRP A 50 5.22 -11.32 2.14
N THR A 51 4.20 -10.89 1.40
CA THR A 51 3.90 -11.35 0.05
C THR A 51 4.33 -10.30 -0.98
N PRO A 52 4.79 -10.71 -2.17
CA PRO A 52 5.03 -9.78 -3.28
C PRO A 52 3.74 -9.18 -3.85
N GLY A 53 3.85 -7.95 -4.37
CA GLY A 53 2.76 -7.23 -5.03
C GLY A 53 1.93 -6.36 -4.09
N GLU A 54 1.20 -5.41 -4.67
CA GLU A 54 0.24 -4.57 -3.93
C GLU A 54 -1.01 -5.38 -3.58
N GLN A 55 -1.01 -6.00 -2.40
CA GLN A 55 -2.14 -6.82 -1.96
C GLN A 55 -3.13 -5.97 -1.15
N GLN A 56 -4.37 -5.88 -1.63
CA GLN A 56 -5.41 -5.03 -1.05
C GLN A 56 -5.79 -5.42 0.39
N PHE A 57 -5.54 -6.66 0.81
CA PHE A 57 -5.87 -7.08 2.17
C PHE A 57 -5.06 -6.35 3.25
N TYR A 58 -3.87 -5.82 2.94
CA TYR A 58 -3.12 -5.01 3.89
C TYR A 58 -3.87 -3.72 4.22
N ALA A 59 -4.44 -3.07 3.20
CA ALA A 59 -5.28 -1.89 3.39
C ALA A 59 -6.54 -2.22 4.18
N LEU A 60 -7.21 -3.33 3.87
CA LEU A 60 -8.40 -3.77 4.60
C LEU A 60 -8.11 -4.09 6.08
N ALA A 61 -6.98 -4.77 6.36
CA ALA A 61 -6.57 -5.08 7.74
C ALA A 61 -6.25 -3.81 8.54
N ILE A 62 -5.60 -2.82 7.91
CA ILE A 62 -5.33 -1.52 8.52
C ILE A 62 -6.65 -0.79 8.83
N ILE A 63 -7.59 -0.77 7.89
CA ILE A 63 -8.92 -0.16 8.09
C ILE A 63 -9.64 -0.83 9.26
N ASP A 64 -9.74 -2.16 9.25
CA ASP A 64 -10.43 -2.93 10.29
C ASP A 64 -9.83 -2.65 11.68
N PHE A 65 -8.50 -2.67 11.78
CA PHE A 65 -7.81 -2.32 13.02
C PHE A 65 -8.14 -0.91 13.49
N VAL A 66 -8.06 0.08 12.61
CA VAL A 66 -8.35 1.48 12.96
C VAL A 66 -9.80 1.60 13.43
N MET A 67 -10.75 1.02 12.69
CA MET A 67 -12.17 1.07 13.05
C MET A 67 -12.46 0.43 14.42
N ALA A 68 -11.75 -0.65 14.78
CA ALA A 68 -11.85 -1.27 16.10
C ALA A 68 -11.34 -0.40 17.25
N GLN A 69 -10.44 0.55 16.98
CA GLN A 69 -9.93 1.51 17.99
C GLN A 69 -10.78 2.78 18.09
N LEU A 70 -11.62 3.07 17.08
CA LEU A 70 -12.43 4.28 17.05
C LEU A 70 -13.69 4.15 17.92
N PRO A 71 -14.16 5.26 18.53
CA PRO A 71 -15.43 5.25 19.25
C PRO A 71 -16.62 4.92 18.32
N VAL A 72 -17.55 4.09 18.79
CA VAL A 72 -18.70 3.59 18.00
C VAL A 72 -19.63 4.69 17.45
N HIS A 73 -19.60 5.88 18.04
CA HIS A 73 -20.44 7.00 17.62
C HIS A 73 -19.80 7.85 16.50
N TRP A 74 -18.57 7.55 16.09
CA TRP A 74 -17.91 8.25 15.00
C TRP A 74 -18.45 7.78 13.66
N ARG A 75 -18.59 8.73 12.73
CA ARG A 75 -18.96 8.45 11.34
C ARG A 75 -17.68 8.44 10.52
N VAL A 76 -17.38 7.31 9.90
CA VAL A 76 -16.20 7.13 9.05
C VAL A 76 -16.65 6.92 7.62
N GLY A 77 -16.00 7.60 6.68
CA GLY A 77 -16.18 7.42 5.24
C GLY A 77 -14.90 6.87 4.61
N ILE A 78 -15.05 5.95 3.66
CA ILE A 78 -13.95 5.33 2.90
C ILE A 78 -14.29 5.52 1.42
N LEU A 79 -13.31 5.95 0.61
CA LEU A 79 -13.42 6.12 -0.83
C LEU A 79 -12.56 5.08 -1.56
#